data_AF-A0A9P8D6E8-F1
#
_entry.id   AF-A0A9P8D6E8-F1
#
_cell.length_a   1.000
_cell.length_b   1.000
_cell.length_c   1.000
_cell.angle_alpha   90.00
_cell.angle_beta   90.00
_cell.angle_gamma   90.00
#
_symmetry.space_group_name_H-M   'P 1'
#
loop_
_entity.id
_entity.type
_entity.pdbx_description
1 polymer ?
#
loop_
_entity_poly.entity_id
_entity_poly.type
_entity_poly.pdbx_seq_one_letter_code
_entity_poly.pdbx_strand_id
1 'polypeptide(L)'
;MKVVAVAGGTGSVGSTIVDGLVEYGKHKVYALSRKERPPQGAVNYFKVDYNDPDAITKALEAAGVNILICAISVVSPEANQAQKNLIRAAERSSTTDRFVISSFDMLHVKEYTFEAIDELEKTNLTYTRIANGWFLDYYGMPHWKCNLEPWINILNMKSKWAVIPADGSIQASFLTSQDMSRFVARLMDLEKWDTISAIRANTLSFNELVSAAEKARGKTVDSLEKLESRKISFFPDYPSIGHGKGDEAFFAMIHYQAGIGRYLVPRDLPPLDDKFPDLNVTTPLEVMESAWKGK
;
A
#
# COMPACT_ATOMS: atom_id res chain seq x y z
N MET A 1 22.88 -9.76 10.30
CA MET A 1 21.77 -8.79 10.34
C MET A 1 21.77 -8.06 9.01
N LYS A 2 20.67 -8.11 8.24
CA LYS A 2 20.61 -7.43 6.94
C LYS A 2 20.38 -5.92 7.13
N VAL A 3 20.96 -5.12 6.26
CA VAL A 3 20.73 -3.67 6.19
C VAL A 3 19.72 -3.38 5.09
N VAL A 4 18.61 -2.72 5.45
CA VAL A 4 17.49 -2.42 4.55
C VAL A 4 17.38 -0.90 4.39
N ALA A 5 17.37 -0.44 3.15
CA ALA A 5 17.16 0.96 2.80
C ALA A 5 15.83 1.15 2.08
N VAL A 6 15.07 2.21 2.43
CA VAL A 6 13.76 2.51 1.83
C VAL A 6 13.82 3.85 1.09
N ALA A 7 13.82 3.80 -0.24
CA ALA A 7 13.61 4.96 -1.09
C ALA A 7 12.15 5.41 -1.02
N GLY A 8 11.90 6.69 -0.77
CA GLY A 8 10.55 7.17 -0.45
C GLY A 8 10.10 6.83 0.98
N GLY A 9 11.03 6.46 1.88
CA GLY A 9 10.75 6.10 3.29
C GLY A 9 10.14 7.21 4.15
N THR A 10 9.90 8.40 3.60
CA THR A 10 9.19 9.52 4.27
C THR A 10 7.84 9.83 3.62
N GLY A 11 7.42 9.06 2.62
CA GLY A 11 6.09 9.14 2.01
C GLY A 11 5.11 8.18 2.66
N SER A 12 3.86 8.15 2.21
CA SER A 12 2.78 7.38 2.84
C SER A 12 3.11 5.90 3.02
N VAL A 13 3.26 5.14 1.94
CA VAL A 13 3.57 3.70 2.02
C VAL A 13 4.98 3.47 2.58
N GLY A 14 5.96 4.26 2.14
CA GLY A 14 7.36 4.09 2.55
C GLY A 14 7.59 4.29 4.04
N SER A 15 6.93 5.25 4.68
CA SER A 15 7.02 5.45 6.13
C SER A 15 6.41 4.29 6.90
N THR A 16 5.29 3.73 6.45
CA THR A 16 4.73 2.52 7.07
C THR A 16 5.66 1.32 6.94
N ILE A 17 6.36 1.15 5.80
CA ILE A 17 7.39 0.11 5.64
C ILE A 17 8.55 0.33 6.62
N VAL A 18 9.02 1.56 6.76
CA VAL A 18 10.06 1.91 7.74
C VAL A 18 9.60 1.58 9.16
N ASP A 19 8.37 1.94 9.54
CA ASP A 19 7.80 1.62 10.85
C ASP A 19 7.77 0.09 11.09
N GLY A 20 7.29 -0.69 10.12
CA GLY A 20 7.23 -2.15 10.22
C GLY A 20 8.60 -2.81 10.33
N LEU A 21 9.61 -2.32 9.59
CA LEU A 21 10.99 -2.80 9.68
C LEU A 21 11.59 -2.50 11.07
N VAL A 22 11.32 -1.32 11.62
CA VAL A 22 11.76 -0.93 12.97
C VAL A 22 11.06 -1.75 14.05
N GLU A 23 9.74 -1.93 13.97
CA GLU A 23 8.95 -2.75 14.89
C GLU A 23 9.45 -4.20 14.91
N TYR A 24 9.80 -4.74 13.73
CA TYR A 24 10.32 -6.11 13.63
C TYR A 24 11.72 -6.27 14.25
N GLY A 25 12.54 -5.22 14.25
CA GLY A 25 13.78 -5.15 15.05
C GLY A 25 14.92 -6.07 14.60
N LYS A 26 14.81 -6.74 13.44
CA LYS A 26 15.86 -7.65 12.92
C LYS A 26 16.73 -7.06 11.81
N HIS A 27 16.48 -5.81 11.42
CA HIS A 27 17.21 -5.13 10.36
C HIS A 27 17.78 -3.81 10.84
N LYS A 28 18.90 -3.41 10.25
CA LYS A 28 19.36 -2.02 10.34
C LYS A 28 18.62 -1.23 9.27
N VAL A 29 17.87 -0.21 9.68
CA VAL A 29 16.94 0.50 8.79
C VAL A 29 17.49 1.87 8.39
N TYR A 30 17.47 2.11 7.09
CA TYR A 30 17.77 3.41 6.48
C TYR A 30 16.59 3.90 5.65
N ALA A 31 16.33 5.21 5.69
CA ALA A 31 15.39 5.86 4.80
C ALA A 31 16.11 6.87 3.89
N LEU A 32 15.88 6.79 2.59
CA LEU A 32 16.46 7.71 1.62
C LEU A 32 15.55 8.94 1.48
N SER A 33 16.17 10.11 1.54
CA SER A 33 15.49 11.40 1.43
C SER A 33 16.21 12.33 0.48
N ARG A 34 15.48 13.25 -0.16
CA ARG A 34 16.09 14.32 -0.99
C ARG A 34 16.77 15.41 -0.16
N LYS A 35 16.47 15.45 1.15
CA LYS A 35 17.00 16.45 2.08
C LYS A 35 17.79 15.75 3.18
N GLU A 36 18.79 16.45 3.71
CA GLU A 36 19.46 16.01 4.95
C GLU A 36 18.44 15.93 6.10
N ARG A 37 18.55 14.86 6.87
CA ARG A 37 17.72 14.60 8.06
C ARG A 37 18.60 13.97 9.13
N PRO A 38 18.48 14.39 10.40
CA PRO A 38 19.13 13.68 11.49
C PRO A 38 18.49 12.29 11.67
N PRO A 39 19.21 11.32 12.25
CA PRO A 39 18.60 10.05 12.68
C PRO A 39 17.39 10.29 13.59
N GLN A 40 16.37 9.44 13.47
CA GLN A 40 15.15 9.51 14.29
C GLN A 40 14.84 8.13 14.84
N GLY A 41 14.94 7.96 16.16
CA GLY A 41 14.79 6.66 16.81
C GLY A 41 15.78 5.64 16.26
N ALA A 42 15.27 4.52 15.73
CA ALA A 42 16.07 3.46 15.11
C ALA A 42 16.37 3.70 13.61
N VAL A 43 15.84 4.77 13.02
CA VAL A 43 15.96 5.06 11.59
C VAL A 43 17.11 6.02 11.33
N ASN A 44 18.00 5.63 10.43
CA ASN A 44 19.03 6.50 9.89
C ASN A 44 18.59 7.04 8.52
N TYR A 45 19.04 8.24 8.15
CA TYR A 45 18.67 8.85 6.88
C TYR A 45 19.87 9.07 5.97
N PHE A 46 19.68 8.82 4.67
CA PHE A 46 20.60 9.23 3.62
C PHE A 46 19.99 10.33 2.78
N LYS A 47 20.76 11.40 2.58
CA LYS A 47 20.46 12.36 1.52
C LYS A 47 20.91 11.76 0.19
N VAL A 48 20.00 11.68 -0.76
CA VAL A 48 20.26 11.20 -2.11
C VAL A 48 19.63 12.12 -3.14
N ASP A 49 20.33 12.31 -4.26
CA ASP A 49 19.73 12.79 -5.49
C ASP A 49 19.38 11.57 -6.35
N TYR A 50 18.09 11.36 -6.61
CA TYR A 50 17.62 10.22 -7.41
C TYR A 50 18.03 10.30 -8.89
N ASN A 51 18.59 11.43 -9.33
CA ASN A 51 19.14 11.60 -10.68
C ASN A 51 20.62 11.22 -10.79
N ASP A 52 21.29 10.88 -9.70
CA ASP A 52 22.72 10.55 -9.67
C ASP A 52 22.94 9.10 -9.18
N PRO A 53 22.92 8.09 -10.09
CA PRO A 53 23.15 6.70 -9.74
C PRO A 53 24.49 6.44 -9.04
N ASP A 54 25.53 7.22 -9.32
CA ASP A 54 26.86 7.02 -8.75
C ASP A 54 26.89 7.50 -7.28
N ALA A 55 26.25 8.63 -6.98
CA ALA A 55 26.06 9.07 -5.60
C ALA A 55 25.18 8.10 -4.79
N ILE A 56 24.11 7.56 -5.40
CA ILE A 56 23.27 6.54 -4.76
C ILE A 56 24.12 5.30 -4.46
N THR A 57 24.89 4.81 -5.43
CA THR A 57 25.77 3.62 -5.26
C THR A 57 26.70 3.79 -4.05
N LYS A 58 27.41 4.92 -3.98
CA LYS A 58 28.32 5.23 -2.86
C LYS A 58 27.58 5.26 -1.51
N ALA A 59 26.37 5.81 -1.47
CA ALA A 59 25.57 5.84 -0.25
C ALA A 59 25.13 4.44 0.19
N LEU A 60 24.74 3.57 -0.76
CA LEU A 60 24.38 2.18 -0.47
C LEU A 60 25.59 1.40 0.10
N GLU A 61 26.76 1.53 -0.52
CA GLU A 61 27.98 0.84 -0.10
C GLU A 61 28.51 1.34 1.25
N ALA A 62 28.55 2.66 1.46
CA ALA A 62 29.00 3.25 2.72
C ALA A 62 28.16 2.78 3.93
N ALA A 63 26.90 2.44 3.69
CA ALA A 63 25.98 1.93 4.69
C ALA A 63 26.01 0.39 4.83
N GLY A 64 26.59 -0.29 3.84
CA GLY A 64 26.48 -1.73 3.66
C GLY A 64 25.06 -2.20 3.38
N VAL A 65 24.26 -1.45 2.60
CA VAL A 65 22.89 -1.84 2.26
C VAL A 65 22.89 -3.18 1.53
N ASN A 66 22.09 -4.13 2.01
CA ASN A 66 21.87 -5.42 1.34
C ASN A 66 20.60 -5.38 0.48
N ILE A 67 19.55 -4.74 0.99
CA ILE A 67 18.23 -4.71 0.36
C ILE A 67 17.78 -3.27 0.17
N LEU A 68 17.41 -2.91 -1.06
CA LEU A 68 16.81 -1.62 -1.40
C LEU A 68 15.32 -1.77 -1.73
N ILE A 69 14.47 -1.11 -0.96
CA ILE A 69 13.03 -1.03 -1.19
C ILE A 69 12.70 0.29 -1.87
N CYS A 70 12.08 0.27 -3.04
CA CYS A 70 11.53 1.46 -3.66
C CYS A 70 10.07 1.62 -3.27
N ALA A 71 9.75 2.71 -2.56
CA ALA A 71 8.38 3.11 -2.18
C ALA A 71 8.07 4.55 -2.66
N ILE A 72 8.73 4.99 -3.74
CA ILE A 72 8.46 6.27 -4.40
C ILE A 72 7.14 6.14 -5.18
N SER A 73 6.24 7.11 -5.08
CA SER A 73 5.03 7.14 -5.94
C SER A 73 5.43 7.37 -7.40
N VAL A 74 5.43 6.30 -8.21
CA VAL A 74 5.83 6.34 -9.63
C VAL A 74 4.63 6.71 -10.51
N VAL A 75 4.29 8.00 -10.52
CA VAL A 75 3.15 8.56 -11.28
C VAL A 75 3.57 9.58 -12.34
N SER A 76 4.88 9.75 -12.57
CA SER A 76 5.42 10.66 -13.58
C SER A 76 6.68 10.06 -14.23
N PRO A 77 7.08 10.53 -15.43
CA PRO A 77 8.32 10.11 -16.07
C PRO A 77 9.55 10.31 -15.19
N GLU A 78 9.63 11.39 -14.44
CA GLU A 78 10.75 11.69 -13.54
C GLU A 78 10.81 10.70 -12.37
N ALA A 79 9.67 10.35 -11.79
CA ALA A 79 9.60 9.34 -10.74
C ALA A 79 9.93 7.94 -11.26
N ASN A 80 9.54 7.63 -12.50
CA ASN A 80 9.92 6.38 -13.17
C ASN A 80 11.44 6.33 -13.41
N GLN A 81 12.02 7.42 -13.90
CA GLN A 81 13.46 7.53 -14.10
C GLN A 81 14.23 7.40 -12.77
N ALA A 82 13.72 7.99 -11.68
CA ALA A 82 14.29 7.82 -10.34
C ALA A 82 14.33 6.35 -9.90
N GLN A 83 13.27 5.58 -10.14
CA GLN A 83 13.26 4.14 -9.85
C GLN A 83 14.29 3.37 -10.69
N LYS A 84 14.40 3.65 -12.00
CA LYS A 84 15.43 3.02 -12.85
C LYS A 84 16.85 3.35 -12.39
N ASN A 85 17.07 4.59 -11.95
CA ASN A 85 18.36 5.00 -11.39
C ASN A 85 18.69 4.27 -10.09
N LEU A 86 17.69 4.02 -9.24
CA LEU A 86 17.86 3.19 -8.03
C LEU A 86 18.21 1.74 -8.38
N ILE A 87 17.57 1.16 -9.41
CA ILE A 87 17.89 -0.20 -9.89
C ILE A 87 19.35 -0.26 -10.37
N ARG A 88 19.77 0.70 -11.20
CA ARG A 88 21.16 0.78 -11.71
C ARG A 88 22.17 0.95 -10.59
N ALA A 89 21.86 1.78 -9.58
CA ALA A 89 22.74 1.99 -8.45
C ALA A 89 22.82 0.75 -7.54
N ALA A 90 21.72 0.03 -7.36
CA ALA A 90 21.70 -1.24 -6.63
C ALA A 90 22.57 -2.29 -7.33
N GLU A 91 22.45 -2.47 -8.65
CA GLU A 91 23.26 -3.43 -9.41
C GLU A 91 24.76 -3.05 -9.39
N ARG A 92 25.10 -1.76 -9.39
CA ARG A 92 26.50 -1.30 -9.29
C ARG A 92 27.08 -1.45 -7.88
N SER A 93 26.24 -1.50 -6.86
CA SER A 93 26.67 -1.55 -5.46
C SER A 93 27.22 -2.93 -5.12
N SER A 94 28.42 -2.97 -4.57
CA SER A 94 29.06 -4.22 -4.13
C SER A 94 28.37 -4.91 -2.94
N THR A 95 27.43 -4.23 -2.26
CA THR A 95 26.76 -4.76 -1.06
C THR A 95 25.29 -5.10 -1.27
N THR A 96 24.65 -4.50 -2.28
CA THR A 96 23.22 -4.63 -2.53
C THR A 96 22.95 -5.80 -3.46
N ASP A 97 22.12 -6.75 -3.04
CA ASP A 97 21.81 -7.96 -3.81
C ASP A 97 20.31 -8.14 -4.08
N ARG A 98 19.47 -7.31 -3.45
CA ARG A 98 18.01 -7.44 -3.52
C ARG A 98 17.30 -6.10 -3.71
N PHE A 99 16.23 -6.13 -4.49
CA PHE A 99 15.43 -4.95 -4.80
C PHE A 99 13.92 -5.21 -4.70
N VAL A 100 13.18 -4.32 -4.02
CA VAL A 100 11.71 -4.32 -4.05
C VAL A 100 11.22 -3.20 -4.95
N ILE A 101 10.47 -3.57 -5.99
CA ILE A 101 9.90 -2.62 -6.96
C ILE A 101 8.86 -1.74 -6.27
N SER A 102 8.76 -0.47 -6.69
CA SER A 102 7.68 0.41 -6.26
C SER A 102 6.35 0.02 -6.90
N SER A 103 5.76 -1.02 -6.32
CA SER A 103 4.44 -1.51 -6.62
C SER A 103 3.95 -2.23 -5.38
N PHE A 104 2.97 -1.60 -4.74
CA PHE A 104 2.24 -2.09 -3.58
C PHE A 104 0.77 -2.09 -3.97
N ASP A 105 0.42 -2.97 -4.90
CA ASP A 105 -0.87 -2.98 -5.60
C ASP A 105 -1.36 -4.41 -5.91
N MET A 106 -2.38 -4.54 -6.76
CA MET A 106 -3.02 -5.82 -7.11
C MET A 106 -2.58 -6.32 -8.49
N LEU A 107 -1.29 -6.14 -8.82
CA LEU A 107 -0.70 -6.48 -10.12
C LEU A 107 -1.32 -5.76 -11.32
N HIS A 108 -1.79 -4.53 -11.12
CA HIS A 108 -2.33 -3.74 -12.23
C HIS A 108 -1.27 -3.51 -13.30
N VAL A 109 -1.73 -3.51 -14.55
CA VAL A 109 -0.88 -3.25 -15.71
C VAL A 109 -0.53 -1.77 -15.72
N LYS A 110 0.71 -1.45 -15.37
CA LYS A 110 1.24 -0.08 -15.31
C LYS A 110 2.55 -0.03 -16.08
N GLU A 111 2.61 0.83 -17.08
CA GLU A 111 3.76 1.00 -17.98
C GLU A 111 5.07 1.11 -17.20
N TYR A 112 5.14 2.04 -16.24
CA TYR A 112 6.34 2.26 -15.42
C TYR A 112 6.73 1.09 -14.51
N THR A 113 5.77 0.24 -14.10
CA THR A 113 6.09 -0.97 -13.34
C THR A 113 6.75 -2.01 -14.24
N PHE A 114 6.27 -2.19 -15.48
CA PHE A 114 6.91 -3.08 -16.45
C PHE A 114 8.27 -2.57 -16.90
N GLU A 115 8.42 -1.26 -17.15
CA GLU A 115 9.74 -0.70 -17.48
C GLU A 115 10.78 -0.91 -16.37
N ALA A 116 10.35 -0.93 -15.10
CA ALA A 116 11.24 -1.24 -13.98
C ALA A 116 11.58 -2.74 -13.92
N ILE A 117 10.63 -3.62 -14.24
CA ILE A 117 10.87 -5.06 -14.38
C ILE A 117 11.85 -5.32 -15.52
N ASP A 118 11.62 -4.74 -16.70
CA ASP A 118 12.51 -4.85 -17.86
C ASP A 118 13.94 -4.37 -17.53
N GLU A 119 14.08 -3.34 -16.69
CA GLU A 119 15.38 -2.88 -16.23
C GLU A 119 16.03 -3.88 -15.25
N LEU A 120 15.27 -4.45 -14.31
CA LEU A 120 15.74 -5.45 -13.35
C LEU A 120 16.14 -6.77 -14.02
N GLU A 121 15.45 -7.19 -15.08
CA GLU A 121 15.77 -8.40 -15.84
C GLU A 121 17.15 -8.34 -16.53
N LYS A 122 17.75 -7.15 -16.64
CA LYS A 122 19.11 -6.93 -17.15
C LYS A 122 20.19 -7.01 -16.05
N THR A 123 19.80 -7.25 -14.80
CA THR A 123 20.67 -7.19 -13.62
C THR A 123 20.85 -8.56 -12.96
N ASN A 124 21.74 -8.65 -11.98
CA ASN A 124 21.92 -9.84 -11.14
C ASN A 124 21.14 -9.75 -9.81
N LEU A 125 20.35 -8.68 -9.63
CA LEU A 125 19.58 -8.46 -8.41
C LEU A 125 18.46 -9.50 -8.28
N THR A 126 18.33 -10.07 -7.09
CA THR A 126 17.10 -10.79 -6.73
C THR A 126 16.01 -9.76 -6.44
N TYR A 127 14.93 -9.74 -7.23
CA TYR A 127 13.89 -8.72 -7.08
C TYR A 127 12.51 -9.31 -6.82
N THR A 128 11.63 -8.47 -6.30
CA THR A 128 10.22 -8.82 -6.12
C THR A 128 9.31 -7.60 -6.27
N ARG A 129 8.10 -7.85 -6.77
CA ARG A 129 6.95 -6.93 -6.76
C ARG A 129 5.99 -7.35 -5.66
N ILE A 130 5.57 -6.42 -4.81
CA ILE A 130 4.58 -6.73 -3.76
C ILE A 130 3.18 -6.65 -4.35
N ALA A 131 2.44 -7.75 -4.26
CA ALA A 131 1.03 -7.80 -4.59
C ALA A 131 0.20 -7.84 -3.31
N ASN A 132 -0.14 -6.68 -2.75
CA ASN A 132 -0.95 -6.57 -1.54
C ASN A 132 -2.29 -5.93 -1.90
N GLY A 133 -3.40 -6.47 -1.41
CA GLY A 133 -4.73 -5.94 -1.67
C GLY A 133 -4.96 -4.48 -1.24
N TRP A 134 -6.22 -4.04 -1.22
CA TRP A 134 -6.57 -2.68 -0.83
C TRP A 134 -6.32 -2.40 0.64
N PHE A 135 -5.90 -1.16 0.93
CA PHE A 135 -5.71 -0.69 2.28
C PHE A 135 -7.05 -0.44 2.99
N LEU A 136 -7.25 -1.13 4.12
CA LEU A 136 -8.39 -0.95 5.02
C LEU A 136 -8.33 0.36 5.79
N ASP A 137 -7.15 0.96 5.91
CA ASP A 137 -6.88 2.21 6.62
C ASP A 137 -7.85 3.33 6.20
N TYR A 138 -8.18 3.41 4.91
CA TYR A 138 -9.12 4.40 4.35
C TYR A 138 -10.50 4.36 5.03
N TYR A 139 -10.95 3.18 5.45
CA TYR A 139 -12.22 3.00 6.14
C TYR A 139 -12.12 3.22 7.66
N GLY A 140 -10.91 3.35 8.20
CA GLY A 140 -10.68 3.73 9.59
C GLY A 140 -10.40 5.22 9.78
N MET A 141 -9.98 5.93 8.75
CA MET A 141 -9.63 7.35 8.84
C MET A 141 -10.82 8.25 9.20
N PRO A 142 -10.65 9.31 10.01
CA PRO A 142 -9.37 9.79 10.54
C PRO A 142 -9.01 9.19 11.92
N HIS A 143 -9.74 8.17 12.37
CA HIS A 143 -9.60 7.63 13.73
C HIS A 143 -8.67 6.42 13.82
N TRP A 144 -8.40 5.78 12.67
CA TRP A 144 -7.36 4.78 12.53
C TRP A 144 -6.01 5.45 12.26
N LYS A 145 -5.04 5.19 13.15
CA LYS A 145 -3.67 5.69 12.98
C LYS A 145 -3.06 5.00 11.76
N CYS A 146 -2.60 5.78 10.79
CA CYS A 146 -1.86 5.29 9.62
C CYS A 146 -1.08 6.46 8.99
N ASN A 147 -0.14 6.14 8.09
CA ASN A 147 0.66 7.15 7.37
C ASN A 147 0.09 7.48 5.97
N LEU A 148 -1.05 6.91 5.61
CA LEU A 148 -1.68 7.12 4.31
C LEU A 148 -2.42 8.46 4.27
N GLU A 149 -2.51 9.05 3.08
CA GLU A 149 -3.38 10.19 2.84
C GLU A 149 -4.84 9.73 2.66
N PRO A 150 -5.84 10.49 3.14
CA PRO A 150 -7.24 10.12 2.96
C PRO A 150 -7.65 9.94 1.51
N TRP A 151 -8.32 8.83 1.23
CA TRP A 151 -8.90 8.55 -0.08
C TRP A 151 -10.23 7.80 0.08
N ILE A 152 -11.24 8.20 -0.70
CA ILE A 152 -12.55 7.56 -0.72
C ILE A 152 -12.65 6.76 -2.02
N ASN A 153 -12.94 5.46 -1.92
CA ASN A 153 -12.97 4.55 -3.06
C ASN A 153 -14.24 3.67 -3.13
N ILE A 154 -14.88 3.34 -2.01
CA ILE A 154 -16.09 2.50 -1.93
C ILE A 154 -17.03 3.04 -0.86
N LEU A 155 -16.50 3.19 0.36
CA LEU A 155 -17.24 3.62 1.54
C LEU A 155 -16.74 5.00 1.99
N ASN A 156 -17.67 5.82 2.44
CA ASN A 156 -17.39 6.96 3.30
C ASN A 156 -18.04 6.71 4.66
N MET A 157 -17.22 6.29 5.61
CA MET A 157 -17.67 5.91 6.96
C MET A 157 -18.23 7.12 7.73
N LYS A 158 -17.68 8.32 7.50
CA LYS A 158 -18.17 9.56 8.14
C LYS A 158 -19.61 9.84 7.75
N SER A 159 -19.91 9.87 6.46
CA SER A 159 -21.25 10.16 5.94
C SER A 159 -22.17 8.94 5.90
N LYS A 160 -21.71 7.74 6.28
CA LYS A 160 -22.46 6.47 6.15
C LYS A 160 -22.94 6.24 4.71
N TRP A 161 -22.05 6.50 3.77
CA TRP A 161 -22.29 6.41 2.34
C TRP A 161 -21.47 5.27 1.74
N ALA A 162 -22.04 4.61 0.73
CA ALA A 162 -21.40 3.55 -0.01
C ALA A 162 -21.84 3.61 -1.47
N VAL A 163 -20.91 3.39 -2.39
CA VAL A 163 -21.21 2.98 -3.77
C VAL A 163 -20.52 1.65 -3.99
N ILE A 164 -21.29 0.66 -4.41
CA ILE A 164 -20.86 -0.73 -4.50
C ILE A 164 -20.49 -1.01 -5.96
N PRO A 165 -19.28 -1.50 -6.26
CA PRO A 165 -18.93 -1.90 -7.61
C PRO A 165 -19.80 -3.06 -8.12
N ALA A 166 -20.39 -2.91 -9.29
CA ALA A 166 -21.27 -3.90 -9.91
C ALA A 166 -22.40 -4.37 -8.97
N ASP A 167 -22.49 -5.66 -8.65
CA ASP A 167 -23.48 -6.25 -7.72
C ASP A 167 -22.94 -6.46 -6.29
N GLY A 168 -21.68 -6.07 -6.06
CA GLY A 168 -21.00 -6.21 -4.78
C GLY A 168 -20.60 -7.62 -4.38
N SER A 169 -20.89 -8.64 -5.19
CA SER A 169 -20.57 -10.05 -4.89
C SER A 169 -19.11 -10.41 -5.19
N ILE A 170 -18.47 -9.64 -6.08
CA ILE A 170 -17.09 -9.84 -6.49
C ILE A 170 -16.14 -9.68 -5.30
N GLN A 171 -15.21 -10.62 -5.17
CA GLN A 171 -14.22 -10.63 -4.10
C GLN A 171 -13.04 -9.72 -4.41
N ALA A 172 -12.48 -9.13 -3.36
CA ALA A 172 -11.21 -8.41 -3.37
C ALA A 172 -10.38 -8.78 -2.13
N SER A 173 -9.08 -8.51 -2.21
CA SER A 173 -8.16 -8.67 -1.09
C SER A 173 -8.00 -7.35 -0.34
N PHE A 174 -7.98 -7.41 0.98
CA PHE A 174 -7.89 -6.25 1.86
C PHE A 174 -6.91 -6.50 3.01
N LEU A 175 -6.11 -5.49 3.35
CA LEU A 175 -5.21 -5.51 4.49
C LEU A 175 -4.97 -4.10 5.01
N THR A 176 -4.43 -3.96 6.22
CA THR A 176 -3.95 -2.65 6.67
C THR A 176 -2.56 -2.37 6.13
N SER A 177 -2.21 -1.10 5.98
CA SER A 177 -0.85 -0.70 5.61
C SER A 177 0.18 -1.18 6.64
N GLN A 178 -0.20 -1.25 7.92
CA GLN A 178 0.64 -1.82 8.97
C GLN A 178 0.89 -3.31 8.77
N ASP A 179 -0.16 -4.10 8.50
CA ASP A 179 0.02 -5.54 8.27
C ASP A 179 0.84 -5.80 7.01
N MET A 180 0.64 -5.02 5.94
CA MET A 180 1.51 -5.03 4.76
C MET A 180 2.98 -4.84 5.16
N SER A 181 3.29 -3.85 6.01
CA SER A 181 4.66 -3.60 6.45
C SER A 181 5.26 -4.74 7.26
N ARG A 182 4.45 -5.45 8.06
CA ARG A 182 4.89 -6.63 8.82
C ARG A 182 5.26 -7.78 7.90
N PHE A 183 4.46 -8.03 6.86
CA PHE A 183 4.79 -9.00 5.82
C PHE A 183 6.06 -8.63 5.07
N VAL A 184 6.20 -7.37 4.66
CA VAL A 184 7.41 -6.88 3.98
C VAL A 184 8.64 -7.03 4.87
N ALA A 185 8.56 -6.69 6.16
CA ALA A 185 9.66 -6.87 7.09
C ALA A 185 10.09 -8.35 7.20
N ARG A 186 9.13 -9.28 7.29
CA ARG A 186 9.42 -10.72 7.33
C ARG A 186 9.99 -11.26 6.02
N LEU A 187 9.50 -10.77 4.88
CA LEU A 187 10.04 -11.10 3.56
C LEU A 187 11.53 -10.80 3.45
N MET A 188 12.01 -9.73 4.09
CA MET A 188 13.44 -9.35 4.04
C MET A 188 14.37 -10.43 4.64
N ASP A 189 13.87 -11.30 5.52
CA ASP A 189 14.66 -12.40 6.08
C ASP A 189 14.74 -13.61 5.16
N LEU A 190 13.82 -13.76 4.20
CA LEU A 190 13.82 -14.92 3.31
C LEU A 190 15.08 -14.96 2.45
N GLU A 191 15.62 -16.17 2.27
CA GLU A 191 16.78 -16.40 1.41
C GLU A 191 16.38 -16.35 -0.07
N LYS A 192 15.25 -16.98 -0.40
CA LYS A 192 14.67 -17.08 -1.74
C LYS A 192 13.45 -16.18 -1.88
N TRP A 193 13.43 -15.37 -2.93
CA TRP A 193 12.31 -14.50 -3.26
C TRP A 193 11.66 -14.97 -4.54
N ASP A 194 10.33 -14.93 -4.56
CA ASP A 194 9.54 -15.02 -5.78
C ASP A 194 9.54 -13.64 -6.45
N THR A 195 9.49 -13.59 -7.78
CA THR A 195 9.43 -12.31 -8.52
C THR A 195 8.18 -11.50 -8.20
N ILE A 196 7.14 -12.17 -7.68
CA ILE A 196 5.95 -11.55 -7.10
C ILE A 196 5.75 -12.12 -5.70
N SER A 197 5.72 -11.24 -4.70
CA SER A 197 5.38 -11.58 -3.32
C SER A 197 3.92 -11.17 -3.06
N ALA A 198 3.02 -12.14 -3.08
CA ALA A 198 1.59 -11.93 -2.84
C ALA A 198 1.26 -11.87 -1.34
N ILE A 199 0.42 -10.92 -0.95
CA ILE A 199 -0.16 -10.82 0.40
C ILE A 199 -1.68 -10.76 0.25
N ARG A 200 -2.36 -11.84 0.63
CA ARG A 200 -3.80 -12.00 0.39
C ARG A 200 -4.63 -11.49 1.55
N ALA A 201 -4.17 -11.69 2.79
CA ALA A 201 -4.80 -11.27 4.04
C ALA A 201 -6.31 -11.54 4.06
N ASN A 202 -7.14 -10.51 4.08
CA ASN A 202 -8.59 -10.66 4.10
C ASN A 202 -9.14 -10.74 2.67
N THR A 203 -9.76 -11.86 2.29
CA THR A 203 -10.49 -11.99 1.02
C THR A 203 -11.99 -11.96 1.29
N LEU A 204 -12.67 -10.91 0.82
CA LEU A 204 -14.10 -10.73 1.01
C LEU A 204 -14.73 -9.98 -0.17
N SER A 205 -16.05 -10.11 -0.32
CA SER A 205 -16.87 -9.34 -1.25
C SER A 205 -17.08 -7.90 -0.78
N PHE A 206 -17.48 -7.01 -1.68
CA PHE A 206 -17.85 -5.64 -1.30
C PHE A 206 -19.10 -5.61 -0.41
N ASN A 207 -20.03 -6.55 -0.59
CA ASN A 207 -21.20 -6.68 0.29
C ASN A 207 -20.78 -7.04 1.72
N GLU A 208 -19.79 -7.91 1.90
CA GLU A 208 -19.23 -8.22 3.23
C GLU A 208 -18.50 -7.01 3.83
N LEU A 209 -17.80 -6.22 3.01
CA LEU A 209 -17.15 -4.98 3.45
C LEU A 209 -18.17 -3.94 3.94
N VAL A 210 -19.26 -3.76 3.18
CA VAL A 210 -20.40 -2.91 3.57
C VAL A 210 -21.04 -3.43 4.85
N SER A 211 -21.22 -4.75 4.98
CA SER A 211 -21.77 -5.34 6.21
C SER A 211 -20.90 -5.04 7.44
N ALA A 212 -19.57 -5.07 7.31
CA ALA A 212 -18.66 -4.66 8.38
C ALA A 212 -18.84 -3.17 8.74
N ALA A 213 -19.01 -2.30 7.74
CA ALA A 213 -19.28 -0.87 7.96
C ALA A 213 -20.62 -0.63 8.66
N GLU A 214 -21.67 -1.33 8.26
CA GLU A 214 -23.00 -1.27 8.88
C GLU A 214 -22.97 -1.73 10.33
N LYS A 215 -22.19 -2.78 10.67
CA LYS A 215 -21.99 -3.23 12.06
C LYS A 215 -21.29 -2.15 12.90
N ALA A 216 -20.27 -1.50 12.35
CA ALA A 216 -19.48 -0.50 13.06
C ALA A 216 -20.21 0.85 13.23
N ARG A 217 -20.98 1.30 12.23
CA ARG A 217 -21.62 2.64 12.19
C ARG A 217 -23.14 2.63 12.34
N GLY A 218 -23.77 1.46 12.27
CA GLY A 218 -25.21 1.32 12.09
C GLY A 218 -25.67 1.67 10.67
N LYS A 219 -26.87 1.20 10.30
CA LYS A 219 -27.54 1.58 9.06
C LYS A 219 -28.15 2.97 9.16
N THR A 220 -28.19 3.69 8.04
CA THR A 220 -29.03 4.89 7.95
C THR A 220 -30.48 4.43 7.76
N VAL A 221 -31.34 4.71 8.74
CA VAL A 221 -32.78 4.41 8.70
C VAL A 221 -33.52 5.72 8.89
N ASP A 222 -34.39 6.08 7.94
CA ASP A 222 -35.28 7.22 8.09
C ASP A 222 -36.41 6.88 9.06
N SER A 223 -36.59 7.71 10.10
CA SER A 223 -37.72 7.56 11.02
C SER A 223 -39.04 7.86 10.34
N LEU A 224 -40.13 7.27 10.85
CA LEU A 224 -41.49 7.54 10.35
C LEU A 224 -41.83 9.03 10.35
N GLU A 225 -41.50 9.76 11.43
CA GLU A 225 -41.68 11.21 11.53
C GLU A 225 -40.97 11.99 10.40
N LYS A 226 -39.74 11.57 10.04
CA LYS A 226 -38.99 12.19 8.95
C LYS A 226 -39.66 11.94 7.60
N LEU A 227 -40.12 10.71 7.37
CA LEU A 227 -40.86 10.34 6.17
C LEU A 227 -42.21 11.06 6.07
N GLU A 228 -42.94 11.20 7.18
CA GLU A 228 -44.17 11.99 7.27
C GLU A 228 -43.94 13.45 6.91
N SER A 229 -42.79 14.01 7.29
CA SER A 229 -42.36 15.35 6.85
C SER A 229 -41.92 15.43 5.37
N ARG A 230 -42.10 14.35 4.60
CA ARG A 230 -41.70 14.18 3.20
C ARG A 230 -40.20 14.37 2.98
N LYS A 231 -39.38 13.93 3.93
CA LYS A 231 -37.91 13.97 3.86
C LYS A 231 -37.34 12.56 3.90
N ILE A 232 -36.24 12.33 3.20
CA ILE A 232 -35.46 11.08 3.24
C ILE A 232 -33.98 11.39 3.53
N SER A 233 -33.23 10.42 4.02
CA SER A 233 -31.77 10.43 4.06
C SER A 233 -31.27 10.13 2.65
N PHE A 234 -31.31 11.15 1.81
CA PHE A 234 -30.63 11.08 0.53
C PHE A 234 -29.17 11.48 0.74
N PHE A 235 -28.26 10.76 0.10
CA PHE A 235 -26.85 11.14 0.01
C PHE A 235 -26.57 11.56 -1.44
N PRO A 236 -27.05 12.76 -1.84
CA PRO A 236 -27.04 13.20 -3.24
C PRO A 236 -25.63 13.35 -3.81
N ASP A 237 -24.70 13.75 -2.95
CA ASP A 237 -23.42 14.25 -3.42
C ASP A 237 -22.36 13.15 -3.29
N TYR A 238 -21.92 12.70 -4.46
CA TYR A 238 -20.67 11.97 -4.60
C TYR A 238 -19.53 12.81 -3.97
N PRO A 239 -18.82 12.30 -2.95
CA PRO A 239 -17.76 13.06 -2.30
C PRO A 239 -16.60 13.27 -3.26
N SER A 240 -16.00 14.46 -3.28
CA SER A 240 -14.82 14.68 -4.11
C SER A 240 -13.69 13.73 -3.69
N ILE A 241 -12.99 13.18 -4.69
CA ILE A 241 -11.85 12.27 -4.49
C ILE A 241 -10.52 12.91 -4.92
N GLY A 242 -10.51 14.22 -5.18
CA GLY A 242 -9.29 15.01 -5.41
C GLY A 242 -8.86 15.18 -6.87
N HIS A 243 -9.68 14.74 -7.84
CA HIS A 243 -9.49 14.90 -9.29
C HIS A 243 -10.39 15.97 -9.93
N GLY A 244 -11.16 16.71 -9.13
CA GLY A 244 -12.01 17.82 -9.60
C GLY A 244 -13.06 17.33 -10.60
N LYS A 245 -13.08 17.88 -11.82
CA LYS A 245 -14.03 17.46 -12.87
C LYS A 245 -13.84 16.01 -13.34
N GLY A 246 -12.71 15.37 -13.04
CA GLY A 246 -12.41 13.99 -13.39
C GLY A 246 -12.80 12.95 -12.33
N ASP A 247 -13.35 13.39 -11.19
CA ASP A 247 -13.67 12.55 -10.03
C ASP A 247 -14.54 11.35 -10.39
N GLU A 248 -15.67 11.58 -11.07
CA GLU A 248 -16.63 10.53 -11.42
C GLU A 248 -16.02 9.50 -12.39
N ALA A 249 -15.34 9.96 -13.44
CA ALA A 249 -14.72 9.07 -14.42
C ALA A 249 -13.61 8.21 -13.80
N PHE A 250 -12.79 8.79 -12.92
CA PHE A 250 -11.74 8.05 -12.23
C PHE A 250 -12.33 7.02 -11.27
N PHE A 251 -13.37 7.38 -10.50
CA PHE A 251 -14.04 6.46 -9.60
C PHE A 251 -14.77 5.32 -10.34
N ALA A 252 -15.44 5.64 -11.44
CA ALA A 252 -16.07 4.64 -12.31
C ALA A 252 -15.02 3.66 -12.87
N MET A 253 -13.82 4.13 -13.22
CA MET A 253 -12.71 3.25 -13.61
C MET A 253 -12.31 2.30 -12.47
N ILE A 254 -12.14 2.81 -11.24
CA ILE A 254 -11.84 1.98 -10.06
C ILE A 254 -12.94 0.93 -9.84
N HIS A 255 -14.20 1.32 -9.92
CA HIS A 255 -15.35 0.42 -9.75
C HIS A 255 -15.49 -0.59 -10.88
N TYR A 256 -15.16 -0.21 -12.12
CA TYR A 256 -15.13 -1.15 -13.24
C TYR A 256 -14.05 -2.22 -13.02
N GLN A 257 -12.82 -1.82 -12.65
CA GLN A 257 -11.73 -2.77 -12.35
C GLN A 257 -12.13 -3.71 -11.20
N ALA A 258 -12.85 -3.21 -10.21
CA ALA A 258 -13.44 -3.97 -9.11
C ALA A 258 -14.52 -4.95 -9.56
N GLY A 259 -15.46 -4.50 -10.39
CA GLY A 259 -16.53 -5.34 -10.94
C GLY A 259 -16.03 -6.48 -11.81
N ILE A 260 -14.83 -6.36 -12.39
CA ILE A 260 -14.17 -7.44 -13.16
C ILE A 260 -13.13 -8.23 -12.33
N GLY A 261 -13.08 -8.05 -11.01
CA GLY A 261 -12.28 -8.87 -10.10
C GLY A 261 -10.79 -8.51 -10.00
N ARG A 262 -10.35 -7.36 -10.52
CA ARG A 262 -8.93 -6.97 -10.55
C ARG A 262 -8.36 -6.42 -9.23
N TYR A 263 -9.11 -6.53 -8.13
CA TYR A 263 -8.62 -6.21 -6.79
C TYR A 263 -8.46 -7.45 -5.90
N LEU A 264 -8.72 -8.63 -6.44
CA LEU A 264 -8.33 -9.88 -5.82
C LEU A 264 -6.85 -10.13 -6.12
N VAL A 265 -6.03 -10.30 -5.08
CA VAL A 265 -4.66 -10.78 -5.28
C VAL A 265 -4.72 -12.19 -5.88
N PRO A 266 -3.98 -12.49 -6.97
CA PRO A 266 -4.14 -13.74 -7.70
C PRO A 266 -4.04 -14.99 -6.82
N ARG A 267 -4.90 -15.98 -7.11
CA ARG A 267 -5.04 -17.20 -6.30
C ARG A 267 -3.97 -18.26 -6.59
N ASP A 268 -3.40 -18.20 -7.78
CA ASP A 268 -2.35 -19.08 -8.30
C ASP A 268 -0.95 -18.74 -7.77
N LEU A 269 -0.79 -17.57 -7.14
CA LEU A 269 0.44 -17.20 -6.45
C LEU A 269 0.44 -17.73 -5.00
N PRO A 270 1.53 -18.37 -4.54
CA PRO A 270 1.69 -18.77 -3.14
C PRO A 270 1.83 -17.50 -2.28
N PRO A 271 0.88 -17.22 -1.37
CA PRO A 271 0.91 -16.00 -0.59
C PRO A 271 1.95 -16.07 0.53
N LEU A 272 2.47 -14.90 0.94
CA LEU A 272 3.30 -14.78 2.13
C LEU A 272 2.54 -15.14 3.41
N ASP A 273 1.22 -15.05 3.40
CA ASP A 273 0.33 -15.53 4.45
C ASP A 273 0.67 -16.98 4.85
N ASP A 274 0.90 -17.87 3.89
CA ASP A 274 1.24 -19.27 4.14
C ASP A 274 2.66 -19.44 4.69
N LYS A 275 3.57 -18.51 4.36
CA LYS A 275 4.96 -18.51 4.86
C LYS A 275 5.06 -17.92 6.27
N PHE A 276 4.12 -17.06 6.64
CA PHE A 276 4.09 -16.36 7.94
C PHE A 276 2.71 -16.49 8.60
N PRO A 277 2.24 -17.73 8.89
CA PRO A 277 0.91 -17.94 9.47
C PRO A 277 0.79 -17.40 10.90
N ASP A 278 1.91 -17.03 11.52
CA ASP A 278 1.98 -16.39 12.83
C ASP A 278 1.59 -14.89 12.80
N LEU A 279 1.57 -14.27 11.62
CA LEU A 279 1.11 -12.89 11.47
C LEU A 279 -0.43 -12.84 11.49
N ASN A 280 -0.99 -12.41 12.62
CA ASN A 280 -2.42 -12.10 12.72
C ASN A 280 -2.73 -10.83 11.92
N VAL A 281 -3.52 -10.98 10.86
CA VAL A 281 -3.98 -9.87 10.02
C VAL A 281 -5.20 -9.19 10.62
N THR A 282 -5.21 -7.86 10.59
CA THR A 282 -6.34 -7.06 11.05
C THR A 282 -7.50 -7.17 10.07
N THR A 283 -8.69 -7.46 10.57
CA THR A 283 -9.91 -7.60 9.77
C THR A 283 -10.55 -6.24 9.46
N PRO A 284 -11.39 -6.15 8.40
CA PRO A 284 -12.14 -4.93 8.11
C PRO A 284 -13.03 -4.48 9.27
N LEU A 285 -13.67 -5.41 9.97
CA LEU A 285 -14.54 -5.11 11.10
C LEU A 285 -13.75 -4.51 12.27
N GLU A 286 -12.58 -5.07 12.60
CA GLU A 286 -11.72 -4.53 13.67
C GLU A 286 -11.28 -3.10 13.36
N VAL A 287 -10.85 -2.81 12.12
CA VAL A 287 -10.50 -1.45 11.70
C VAL A 287 -11.71 -0.51 11.85
N MET A 288 -12.86 -0.90 11.30
CA MET A 288 -14.04 -0.05 11.30
C MET A 288 -14.63 0.16 12.69
N GLU A 289 -14.76 -0.89 13.52
CA GLU A 289 -15.30 -0.78 14.88
C GLU A 289 -14.37 0.02 15.79
N SER A 290 -13.06 -0.27 15.78
CA SER A 290 -12.09 0.44 16.61
C SER A 290 -12.03 1.94 16.28
N ALA A 291 -12.18 2.29 15.00
CA ALA A 291 -12.16 3.66 14.53
C ALA A 291 -13.48 4.40 14.74
N TRP A 292 -14.63 3.74 14.60
CA TRP A 292 -15.92 4.42 14.41
C TRP A 292 -17.03 4.11 15.41
N LYS A 293 -16.89 3.07 16.22
CA LYS A 293 -17.93 2.69 17.17
C LYS A 293 -18.20 3.83 18.15
N GLY A 294 -19.47 4.23 18.24
CA GLY A 294 -19.92 5.33 19.11
C GLY A 294 -19.65 6.74 18.57
N LYS A 295 -19.21 6.87 17.31
CA LYS A 295 -19.06 8.15 16.61
C LYS A 295 -20.20 8.38 15.62
#